data_AF-A0A259E3C9-F1
#
_entry.id   AF-A0A259E3C9-F1
#
_cell.length_a   1.000
_cell.length_b   1.000
_cell.length_c   1.000
_cell.angle_alpha   90.00
_cell.angle_beta   90.00
_cell.angle_gamma   90.00
#
_symmetry.space_group_name_H-M   'P 1'
#
loop_
_entity.id
_entity.type
_entity.pdbx_description
1 polymer ?
#
loop_
_entity_poly.entity_id
_entity_poly.type
_entity_poly.pdbx_seq_one_letter_code
_entity_poly.pdbx_strand_id
1 'polypeptide(L)'
;MGRSVRKCWSWPSPFRPSRLPRDLSGPACPRRIWRWQAAAVTAAKTCLQNSIFRGINVVLKLAVLAPFVIAVSAGSAAANSASWQAEILAAHNEERALVGSPPLVWSEKLAADAAAYAQELADSGAFDHDPGNESQGENLWMGTRRAYSAREMVGSWAEEKAAAMRDRRWWAALDETGHFTQLVWSTTRTVGCALVSNRSDDVLVCRYYPAGNVIGQSPYSGRSR
;
A
#
# COMPACT_ATOMS: atom_id res chain seq x y z
N MET A 1 16.76 -5.99 13.49
CA MET A 1 16.83 -5.25 12.20
C MET A 1 15.89 -4.05 12.26
N GLY A 2 16.31 -2.90 11.75
CA GLY A 2 15.43 -1.73 11.62
C GLY A 2 14.42 -1.89 10.48
N ARG A 3 13.32 -1.14 10.55
CA ARG A 3 12.27 -1.06 9.53
C ARG A 3 12.76 -0.25 8.31
N SER A 4 12.56 -0.75 7.09
CA SER A 4 12.82 -0.03 5.83
C SER A 4 11.64 -0.10 4.86
N VAL A 5 11.46 0.94 4.03
CA VAL A 5 10.41 1.08 3.00
C VAL A 5 11.00 1.66 1.70
N ARG A 6 10.47 1.24 0.56
CA ARG A 6 10.68 1.75 -0.80
C ARG A 6 9.34 1.89 -1.51
N LYS A 7 9.20 2.94 -2.32
CA LYS A 7 8.07 3.23 -3.22
C LYS A 7 8.67 3.52 -4.60
N CYS A 8 7.98 3.17 -5.69
CA CYS A 8 8.51 3.34 -7.05
C CYS A 8 7.45 3.97 -7.93
N TRP A 9 7.84 5.02 -8.65
CA TRP A 9 7.04 5.62 -9.71
C TRP A 9 7.78 5.57 -11.04
N SER A 10 7.11 5.18 -12.12
CA SER A 10 7.59 5.31 -13.49
C SER A 10 6.43 5.53 -14.47
N TRP A 11 6.75 5.98 -15.69
CA TRP A 11 5.74 6.30 -16.71
C TRP A 11 5.26 5.04 -17.43
N PRO A 12 3.96 4.68 -17.41
CA PRO A 12 3.41 3.74 -18.38
C PRO A 12 3.37 4.41 -19.77
N SER A 13 3.82 3.69 -20.79
CA SER A 13 4.17 4.23 -22.11
C SER A 13 3.05 4.80 -23.01
N PRO A 14 1.72 4.59 -22.83
CA PRO A 14 0.73 5.21 -23.72
C PRO A 14 0.30 6.60 -23.23
N PHE A 15 0.74 7.04 -22.05
CA PHE A 15 0.33 8.32 -21.45
C PHE A 15 1.43 9.39 -21.49
N ARG A 16 2.56 9.14 -22.18
CA ARG A 16 3.55 10.17 -22.50
C ARG A 16 3.05 11.05 -23.65
N PRO A 17 2.84 12.36 -23.47
CA PRO A 17 2.62 13.26 -24.59
C PRO A 17 3.85 13.26 -25.50
N SER A 18 3.62 13.35 -26.81
CA SER A 18 4.66 13.32 -27.86
C SER A 18 5.71 14.43 -27.76
N ARG A 19 5.52 15.41 -26.86
CA ARG A 19 6.50 16.45 -26.51
C ARG A 19 6.45 16.73 -25.02
N LEU A 20 7.19 15.97 -24.24
CA LEU A 20 7.70 16.47 -22.96
C LEU A 20 8.92 17.36 -23.25
N PRO A 21 9.08 18.52 -22.59
CA PRO A 21 10.37 19.20 -22.52
C PRO A 21 11.45 18.19 -22.10
N ARG A 22 12.65 18.29 -22.69
CA ARG A 22 13.75 17.33 -22.47
C ARG A 22 14.22 17.22 -21.01
N ASP A 23 13.69 18.03 -20.10
CA ASP A 23 13.97 17.99 -18.66
C ASP A 23 12.96 17.15 -17.84
N LEU A 24 11.84 16.72 -18.42
CA LEU A 24 10.78 15.94 -17.73
C LEU A 24 10.83 14.43 -18.00
N SER A 25 11.88 13.94 -18.65
CA SER A 25 12.25 12.54 -18.56
C SER A 25 12.80 12.29 -17.16
N GLY A 26 11.89 12.12 -16.19
CA GLY A 26 12.26 11.63 -14.86
C GLY A 26 13.11 10.36 -15.03
N PRO A 27 14.19 10.21 -14.24
CA PRO A 27 15.03 9.04 -14.34
C PRO A 27 14.16 7.80 -14.12
N ALA A 28 14.39 6.73 -14.90
CA ALA A 28 14.02 5.39 -14.46
C ALA A 28 14.48 5.25 -13.01
N CYS A 29 13.64 4.66 -12.14
CA CYS A 29 13.90 4.48 -10.71
C CYS A 29 15.39 4.21 -10.54
N PRO A 30 16.17 5.17 -9.99
CA PRO A 30 17.61 5.13 -10.16
C PRO A 30 18.11 3.83 -9.57
N ARG A 31 18.60 2.95 -10.45
CA ARG A 31 19.14 1.61 -10.10
C ARG A 31 20.20 1.67 -9.00
N ARG A 32 20.71 2.88 -8.70
CA ARG A 32 21.59 3.20 -7.58
C ARG A 32 21.36 4.67 -7.20
N ILE A 33 20.50 4.97 -6.23
CA ILE A 33 20.69 5.98 -5.18
C ILE A 33 19.70 5.63 -4.07
N TRP A 34 20.23 5.00 -3.03
CA TRP A 34 19.51 4.60 -1.83
C TRP A 34 19.24 5.85 -0.98
N ARG A 35 18.05 6.46 -1.12
CA ARG A 35 17.58 7.42 -0.12
C ARG A 35 16.72 6.69 0.89
N TRP A 36 17.33 6.39 2.03
CA TRP A 36 16.67 5.87 3.22
C TRP A 36 15.70 6.91 3.76
N GLN A 37 14.40 6.70 3.59
CA GLN A 37 13.42 7.36 4.43
C GLN A 37 13.22 6.46 5.66
N ALA A 38 13.89 6.81 6.76
CA ALA A 38 13.54 6.29 8.06
C ALA A 38 12.19 6.91 8.45
N ALA A 39 11.12 6.10 8.50
CA ALA A 39 9.89 6.50 9.16
C ALA A 39 10.20 6.60 10.66
N ALA A 40 10.51 7.81 11.14
CA ALA A 40 10.61 8.11 12.55
C ALA A 40 9.20 8.16 13.13
N VAL A 41 8.66 7.01 13.53
CA VAL A 41 7.48 6.99 14.40
C VAL A 41 7.97 7.16 15.82
N THR A 42 7.95 8.40 16.30
CA THR A 42 8.13 8.72 17.72
C THR A 42 6.99 8.04 18.48
N ALA A 43 7.29 6.92 19.13
CA ALA A 43 6.37 6.26 20.05
C ALA A 43 6.09 7.19 21.23
N ALA A 44 4.93 7.86 21.20
CA ALA A 44 4.42 8.58 22.34
C ALA A 44 4.02 7.58 23.42
N LYS A 45 4.84 7.51 24.48
CA LYS A 45 4.47 6.91 25.75
C LYS A 45 3.40 7.76 26.42
N THR A 46 2.24 7.18 26.68
CA THR A 46 1.29 7.58 27.72
C THR A 46 0.89 6.29 28.44
N CYS A 47 1.44 5.98 29.60
CA CYS A 47 1.19 6.55 30.94
C CYS A 47 -0.20 6.18 31.49
N LEU A 48 -0.16 5.41 32.59
CA LEU A 48 -1.21 5.20 33.60
C LEU A 48 -2.47 4.42 33.20
N GLN A 49 -2.49 3.12 33.51
CA GLN A 49 -3.64 2.52 34.18
C GLN A 49 -3.20 1.58 35.32
N ASN A 50 -3.39 2.12 36.52
CA ASN A 50 -3.85 1.49 37.77
C ASN A 50 -3.38 0.06 38.11
N SER A 51 -2.50 0.04 39.11
CA SER A 51 -2.56 -0.89 40.24
C SER A 51 -4.00 -1.18 40.64
N ILE A 52 -4.38 -2.45 40.68
CA ILE A 52 -5.24 -3.14 41.66
C ILE A 52 -5.40 -4.55 41.10
N PHE A 53 -4.78 -5.55 41.72
CA PHE A 53 -5.47 -6.75 42.21
C PHE A 53 -4.52 -7.48 43.15
N ARG A 54 -4.90 -7.43 44.43
CA ARG A 54 -4.31 -8.20 45.52
C ARG A 54 -4.63 -9.68 45.31
N GLY A 55 -3.72 -10.52 45.81
CA GLY A 55 -3.65 -11.95 45.57
C GLY A 55 -4.92 -12.76 45.77
N ILE A 56 -4.98 -13.86 45.03
CA ILE A 56 -5.86 -14.99 45.31
C ILE A 56 -4.99 -16.24 45.36
N ASN A 57 -5.21 -16.99 46.43
CA ASN A 57 -4.47 -18.14 46.90
C ASN A 57 -4.36 -19.27 45.86
N VAL A 58 -3.17 -19.87 45.81
CA VAL A 58 -2.92 -21.19 45.21
C VAL A 58 -3.73 -22.23 46.01
N VAL A 59 -4.70 -22.88 45.36
CA VAL A 59 -5.31 -24.11 45.88
C VAL A 59 -5.15 -25.20 44.83
N LEU A 60 -4.28 -26.15 45.17
CA LEU A 60 -4.02 -27.40 44.48
C LEU A 60 -5.32 -28.24 44.43
N LYS A 61 -5.83 -28.60 43.26
CA LYS A 61 -6.81 -29.69 43.10
C LYS A 61 -6.62 -30.48 41.79
N LEU A 62 -6.09 -31.69 41.98
CA LEU A 62 -6.41 -32.98 41.35
C LEU A 62 -6.73 -33.04 39.85
N ALA A 63 -5.88 -33.81 39.16
CA ALA A 63 -6.02 -34.25 37.79
C ALA A 63 -7.30 -35.07 37.54
N VAL A 64 -8.02 -34.72 36.47
CA VAL A 64 -8.97 -35.61 35.80
C VAL A 64 -8.62 -35.57 34.30
N LEU A 65 -8.13 -36.69 33.79
CA LEU A 65 -7.79 -36.88 32.38
C LEU A 65 -9.09 -37.03 31.57
N ALA A 66 -9.53 -35.96 30.90
CA ALA A 66 -10.46 -36.05 29.79
C ALA A 66 -9.67 -35.95 28.48
N PRO A 67 -9.93 -36.80 27.46
CA PRO A 67 -9.29 -36.62 26.16
C PRO A 67 -9.84 -35.34 25.52
N PHE A 68 -9.05 -34.28 25.62
CA PHE A 68 -9.30 -33.03 24.91
C PHE A 68 -9.10 -33.29 23.42
N VAL A 69 -10.21 -33.53 22.71
CA VAL A 69 -10.20 -33.66 21.25
C VAL A 69 -9.87 -32.26 20.70
N ILE A 70 -8.61 -32.03 20.36
CA ILE A 70 -8.20 -30.78 19.69
C ILE A 70 -8.72 -30.87 18.25
N ALA A 71 -9.90 -30.33 18.01
CA ALA A 71 -10.33 -30.03 16.65
C ALA A 71 -9.43 -28.90 16.12
N VAL A 72 -8.44 -29.26 15.30
CA VAL A 72 -7.62 -28.28 14.59
C VAL A 72 -8.48 -27.65 13.50
N SER A 73 -9.08 -26.51 13.80
CA SER A 73 -9.85 -25.72 12.83
C SER A 73 -8.89 -25.07 11.83
N ALA A 74 -8.91 -25.52 10.57
CA ALA A 74 -8.15 -24.96 9.44
C ALA A 74 -8.67 -23.57 8.96
N GLY A 75 -9.32 -22.79 9.84
CA GLY A 75 -10.10 -21.60 9.47
C GLY A 75 -9.35 -20.26 9.38
N SER A 76 -8.01 -20.25 9.50
CA SER A 76 -7.29 -18.98 9.74
C SER A 76 -6.81 -18.26 8.48
N ALA A 77 -6.52 -18.96 7.38
CA ALA A 77 -5.92 -18.32 6.20
C ALA A 77 -6.92 -17.46 5.40
N ALA A 78 -8.14 -17.96 5.17
CA ALA A 78 -9.17 -17.24 4.41
C ALA A 78 -9.76 -16.05 5.17
N ALA A 79 -9.87 -16.14 6.51
CA ALA A 79 -10.32 -15.04 7.35
C ALA A 79 -9.31 -13.89 7.40
N ASN A 80 -8.00 -14.22 7.45
CA ASN A 80 -6.92 -13.23 7.44
C ASN A 80 -6.73 -12.54 6.07
N SER A 81 -6.98 -13.24 4.95
CA SER A 81 -6.93 -12.61 3.63
C SER A 81 -8.10 -11.66 3.40
N ALA A 82 -9.32 -12.05 3.83
CA ALA A 82 -10.50 -11.20 3.74
C ALA A 82 -10.37 -9.93 4.60
N SER A 83 -9.70 -10.01 5.77
CA SER A 83 -9.45 -8.84 6.60
C SER A 83 -8.40 -7.90 5.98
N TRP A 84 -7.32 -8.43 5.40
CA TRP A 84 -6.28 -7.62 4.77
C TRP A 84 -6.78 -6.86 3.53
N GLN A 85 -7.52 -7.52 2.64
CA GLN A 85 -8.12 -6.87 1.47
C GLN A 85 -9.08 -5.74 1.89
N ALA A 86 -9.90 -5.99 2.92
CA ALA A 86 -10.80 -4.99 3.46
C ALA A 86 -10.05 -3.79 4.06
N GLU A 87 -8.93 -4.01 4.75
CA GLU A 87 -8.09 -2.92 5.28
C GLU A 87 -7.45 -2.08 4.18
N ILE A 88 -6.92 -2.71 3.13
CA ILE A 88 -6.38 -2.00 1.96
C ILE A 88 -7.48 -1.15 1.32
N LEU A 89 -8.65 -1.74 1.02
CA LEU A 89 -9.76 -1.02 0.39
C LEU A 89 -10.27 0.13 1.27
N ALA A 90 -10.39 -0.09 2.58
CA ALA A 90 -10.80 0.94 3.53
C ALA A 90 -9.81 2.11 3.54
N ALA A 91 -8.50 1.84 3.62
CA ALA A 91 -7.47 2.88 3.60
C ALA A 91 -7.49 3.71 2.31
N HIS A 92 -7.74 3.07 1.15
CA HIS A 92 -7.95 3.79 -0.11
C HIS A 92 -9.16 4.72 -0.04
N ASN A 93 -10.29 4.19 0.44
CA ASN A 93 -11.56 4.92 0.44
C ASN A 93 -11.61 6.05 1.47
N GLU A 94 -10.86 5.93 2.57
CA GLU A 94 -10.66 7.03 3.54
C GLU A 94 -9.97 8.22 2.88
N GLU A 95 -8.85 8.03 2.18
CA GLU A 95 -8.14 9.13 1.49
C GLU A 95 -8.93 9.69 0.31
N ARG A 96 -9.68 8.85 -0.41
CA ARG A 96 -10.58 9.30 -1.49
C ARG A 96 -11.70 10.19 -0.98
N ALA A 97 -12.26 9.88 0.18
CA ALA A 97 -13.29 10.69 0.81
C ALA A 97 -12.77 12.10 1.15
N LEU A 98 -11.50 12.23 1.57
CA LEU A 98 -10.88 13.53 1.89
C LEU A 98 -10.84 14.50 0.70
N VAL A 99 -10.79 13.98 -0.53
CA VAL A 99 -10.75 14.80 -1.75
C VAL A 99 -12.03 14.76 -2.58
N GLY A 100 -13.08 14.11 -2.06
CA GLY A 100 -14.39 13.99 -2.73
C GLY A 100 -14.41 13.02 -3.91
N SER A 101 -13.45 12.11 -4.01
CA SER A 101 -13.45 11.06 -5.03
C SER A 101 -14.40 9.91 -4.66
N PRO A 102 -15.17 9.33 -5.60
CA PRO A 102 -16.05 8.18 -5.31
C PRO A 102 -15.28 6.99 -4.75
N PRO A 103 -15.85 6.18 -3.84
CA PRO A 103 -15.15 5.02 -3.29
C PRO A 103 -14.85 3.99 -4.39
N LEU A 104 -13.74 3.28 -4.24
CA LEU A 104 -13.37 2.13 -5.05
C LEU A 104 -14.09 0.89 -4.56
N VAL A 105 -14.25 -0.06 -5.48
CA VAL A 105 -14.70 -1.43 -5.22
C VAL A 105 -13.55 -2.40 -5.50
N TRP A 106 -13.45 -3.46 -4.69
CA TRP A 106 -12.45 -4.49 -4.90
C TRP A 106 -12.70 -5.26 -6.20
N SER A 107 -11.63 -5.63 -6.92
CA SER A 107 -11.69 -6.47 -8.11
C SER A 107 -10.73 -7.64 -7.98
N GLU A 108 -11.27 -8.85 -7.93
CA GLU A 108 -10.47 -10.08 -7.88
C GLU A 108 -9.60 -10.26 -9.13
N LYS A 109 -10.07 -9.79 -10.29
CA LYS A 109 -9.27 -9.81 -11.52
C LYS A 109 -8.02 -8.94 -11.37
N LEU A 110 -8.16 -7.71 -10.89
CA LEU A 110 -7.03 -6.81 -10.67
C LEU A 110 -6.10 -7.34 -9.58
N ALA A 111 -6.65 -8.00 -8.56
CA ALA A 111 -5.85 -8.63 -7.50
C ALA A 111 -5.03 -9.82 -8.03
N ALA A 112 -5.58 -10.61 -8.95
CA ALA A 112 -4.86 -11.69 -9.63
C ALA A 112 -3.73 -11.14 -10.52
N ASP A 113 -4.00 -10.08 -11.30
CA ASP A 113 -2.99 -9.40 -12.12
C ASP A 113 -1.87 -8.82 -11.22
N ALA A 114 -2.24 -8.20 -10.09
CA ALA A 114 -1.30 -7.71 -9.09
C ALA A 114 -0.45 -8.83 -8.47
N ALA A 115 -1.05 -9.99 -8.19
CA ALA A 115 -0.35 -11.14 -7.59
C ALA A 115 0.71 -11.70 -8.52
N ALA A 116 0.40 -11.82 -9.81
CA ALA A 116 1.35 -12.26 -10.82
C ALA A 116 2.58 -11.35 -10.85
N TYR A 117 2.36 -10.03 -10.86
CA TYR A 117 3.48 -9.09 -10.92
C TYR A 117 4.24 -8.95 -9.59
N ALA A 118 3.55 -8.98 -8.45
CA ALA A 118 4.19 -8.99 -7.14
C ALA A 118 5.13 -10.21 -6.97
N GLN A 119 4.74 -11.36 -7.51
CA GLN A 119 5.58 -12.56 -7.54
C GLN A 119 6.83 -12.37 -8.40
N GLU A 120 6.69 -11.78 -9.59
CA GLU A 120 7.84 -11.45 -10.45
C GLU A 120 8.85 -10.52 -9.77
N LEU A 121 8.37 -9.46 -9.10
CA LEU A 121 9.20 -8.54 -8.33
C LEU A 121 9.88 -9.24 -7.14
N ALA A 122 9.16 -10.12 -6.44
CA ALA A 122 9.69 -10.87 -5.31
C ALA A 122 10.80 -11.84 -5.74
N ASP A 123 10.65 -12.51 -6.89
CA ASP A 123 11.60 -13.50 -7.41
C ASP A 123 12.84 -12.84 -8.02
N SER A 124 12.66 -11.74 -8.77
CA SER A 124 13.76 -11.01 -9.41
C SER A 124 14.53 -10.10 -8.45
N GLY A 125 13.91 -9.69 -7.34
CA GLY A 125 14.42 -8.64 -6.46
C GLY A 125 14.40 -7.24 -7.11
N ALA A 126 13.77 -7.10 -8.29
CA ALA A 126 13.57 -5.82 -8.94
C ALA A 126 12.47 -5.02 -8.23
N PHE A 127 12.45 -3.71 -8.49
CA PHE A 127 11.42 -2.82 -7.98
C PHE A 127 11.17 -1.69 -9.00
N ASP A 128 10.54 -2.07 -10.10
CA ASP A 128 10.12 -1.23 -11.21
C ASP A 128 8.66 -1.55 -11.56
N HIS A 129 7.98 -0.65 -12.28
CA HIS A 129 6.63 -0.89 -12.79
C HIS A 129 6.58 -1.95 -13.89
N ASP A 130 5.42 -2.57 -14.02
CA ASP A 130 5.14 -3.61 -15.01
C ASP A 130 5.22 -3.07 -16.44
N PRO A 131 6.26 -3.43 -17.23
CA PRO A 131 6.39 -2.96 -18.60
C PRO A 131 5.36 -3.61 -19.54
N GLY A 132 4.70 -4.70 -19.12
CA GLY A 132 3.75 -5.46 -19.91
C GLY A 132 2.28 -5.06 -19.72
N ASN A 133 1.97 -4.15 -18.78
CA ASN A 133 0.60 -3.78 -18.47
C ASN A 133 0.39 -2.27 -18.38
N GLU A 134 0.06 -1.69 -19.53
CA GLU A 134 -0.24 -0.26 -19.67
C GLU A 134 -1.73 0.07 -19.52
N SER A 135 -2.59 -0.95 -19.42
CA SER A 135 -4.05 -0.80 -19.40
C SER A 135 -4.62 -0.49 -18.02
N GLN A 136 -3.81 -0.66 -16.98
CA GLN A 136 -4.17 -0.52 -15.57
C GLN A 136 -3.24 0.51 -14.92
N GLY A 137 -3.77 1.25 -13.95
CA GLY A 137 -2.91 2.01 -13.05
C GLY A 137 -2.17 1.06 -12.12
N GLU A 138 -1.05 1.51 -11.55
CA GLU A 138 -0.23 0.70 -10.66
C GLU A 138 0.38 1.55 -9.54
N ASN A 139 0.34 1.04 -8.31
CA ASN A 139 1.18 1.50 -7.20
C ASN A 139 2.00 0.34 -6.68
N LEU A 140 3.28 0.62 -6.40
CA LEU A 140 4.23 -0.34 -5.84
C LEU A 140 4.69 0.09 -4.45
N TRP A 141 4.85 -0.88 -3.57
CA TRP A 141 5.46 -0.69 -2.26
C TRP A 141 6.31 -1.91 -1.93
N MET A 142 7.46 -1.67 -1.30
CA MET A 142 8.34 -2.74 -0.83
C MET A 142 8.96 -2.35 0.50
N GLY A 143 9.07 -3.28 1.44
CA GLY A 143 9.65 -2.97 2.74
C GLY A 143 9.95 -4.21 3.54
N THR A 144 10.56 -4.03 4.72
CA THR A 144 10.96 -5.14 5.58
C THR A 144 9.79 -6.11 5.81
N ARG A 145 10.05 -7.39 5.52
CA ARG A 145 9.05 -8.45 5.60
C ARG A 145 8.35 -8.48 6.96
N ARG A 146 7.02 -8.54 6.94
CA ARG A 146 6.10 -8.60 8.09
C ARG A 146 6.24 -7.45 9.08
N ALA A 147 6.83 -6.33 8.66
CA ALA A 147 7.06 -5.20 9.55
C ALA A 147 5.95 -4.14 9.49
N TYR A 148 5.04 -4.21 8.51
CA TYR A 148 4.03 -3.18 8.27
C TYR A 148 2.65 -3.80 8.08
N SER A 149 1.64 -3.09 8.57
CA SER A 149 0.23 -3.36 8.32
C SER A 149 -0.21 -2.86 6.93
N ALA A 150 -1.35 -3.35 6.44
CA ALA A 150 -1.98 -2.87 5.21
C ALA A 150 -2.15 -1.34 5.20
N ARG A 151 -2.62 -0.79 6.33
CA ARG A 151 -2.85 0.65 6.50
C ARG A 151 -1.54 1.45 6.49
N GLU A 152 -0.47 0.96 7.11
CA GLU A 152 0.85 1.62 7.03
C GLU A 152 1.37 1.64 5.58
N MET A 153 1.17 0.56 4.80
CA MET A 153 1.59 0.51 3.41
C MET A 153 0.84 1.54 2.55
N VAL A 154 -0.49 1.55 2.60
CA VAL A 154 -1.33 2.52 1.85
C VAL A 154 -1.12 3.95 2.35
N GLY A 155 -1.02 4.13 3.67
CA GLY A 155 -0.76 5.43 4.29
C GLY A 155 0.55 6.03 3.82
N SER A 156 1.57 5.20 3.57
CA SER A 156 2.83 5.69 3.02
C SER A 156 2.67 6.28 1.62
N TRP A 157 1.83 5.73 0.74
CA TRP A 157 1.49 6.39 -0.53
C TRP A 157 0.72 7.69 -0.29
N ALA A 158 -0.16 7.72 0.70
CA ALA A 158 -0.97 8.89 1.02
C ALA A 158 -0.18 10.09 1.56
N GLU A 159 0.99 9.87 2.18
CA GLU A 159 1.89 10.95 2.65
C GLU A 159 2.30 11.92 1.53
N GLU A 160 2.31 11.46 0.28
CA GLU A 160 2.61 12.27 -0.91
C GLU A 160 1.59 13.40 -1.15
N LYS A 161 0.43 13.38 -0.48
CA LYS A 161 -0.58 14.44 -0.55
C LYS A 161 -0.02 15.83 -0.25
N ALA A 162 0.95 15.93 0.65
CA ALA A 162 1.58 17.20 1.00
C ALA A 162 2.27 17.84 -0.22
N ALA A 163 2.94 17.04 -1.05
CA ALA A 163 3.54 17.50 -2.30
C ALA A 163 2.47 17.75 -3.37
N ALA A 164 1.52 16.82 -3.54
CA ALA A 164 0.49 16.90 -4.57
C ALA A 164 -0.45 18.12 -4.42
N MET A 165 -0.74 18.53 -3.18
CA MET A 165 -1.63 19.65 -2.88
C MET A 165 -0.94 21.02 -2.91
N ARG A 166 0.39 21.08 -2.72
CA ARG A 166 1.13 22.35 -2.61
C ARG A 166 1.15 23.13 -3.93
N ASP A 167 1.52 22.47 -5.03
CA ASP A 167 1.85 23.16 -6.27
C ASP A 167 0.75 23.07 -7.34
N ARG A 168 -0.35 22.33 -7.08
CA ARG A 168 -1.45 21.98 -8.01
C ARG A 168 -0.99 21.43 -9.39
N ARG A 169 0.31 21.29 -9.59
CA ARG A 169 1.01 20.65 -10.71
C ARG A 169 1.47 19.27 -10.25
N TRP A 170 0.52 18.45 -9.84
CA TRP A 170 0.79 17.07 -9.43
C TRP A 170 1.64 16.32 -10.47
N TRP A 171 1.43 16.59 -11.77
CA TRP A 171 2.19 15.98 -12.86
C TRP A 171 3.65 16.40 -12.98
N ALA A 172 4.10 17.47 -12.29
CA ALA A 172 5.47 17.98 -12.42
C ALA A 172 6.51 17.14 -11.68
N ALA A 173 6.09 16.36 -10.68
CA ALA A 173 6.94 15.49 -9.87
C ALA A 173 6.15 14.21 -9.52
N LEU A 174 5.89 13.37 -10.52
CA LEU A 174 5.14 12.13 -10.30
C LEU A 174 5.88 11.12 -9.42
N ASP A 175 7.21 11.21 -9.37
CA ASP A 175 8.02 10.47 -8.40
C ASP A 175 7.73 10.85 -6.94
N GLU A 176 7.21 12.05 -6.70
CA GLU A 176 6.84 12.53 -5.36
C GLU A 176 5.33 12.52 -5.09
N THR A 177 4.51 12.34 -6.12
CA THR A 177 3.04 12.55 -6.02
C THR A 177 2.21 11.44 -6.64
N GLY A 178 2.81 10.60 -7.49
CA GLY A 178 2.12 9.68 -8.36
C GLY A 178 1.33 8.62 -7.61
N HIS A 179 1.85 8.13 -6.47
CA HIS A 179 1.14 7.11 -5.71
C HIS A 179 -0.12 7.70 -5.09
N PHE A 180 -0.03 8.89 -4.49
CA PHE A 180 -1.21 9.56 -3.94
C PHE A 180 -2.22 9.90 -5.04
N THR A 181 -1.79 10.47 -6.17
CA THR A 181 -2.73 10.85 -7.23
C THR A 181 -3.44 9.65 -7.84
N GLN A 182 -2.76 8.51 -7.99
CA GLN A 182 -3.38 7.27 -8.44
C GLN A 182 -4.39 6.75 -7.41
N LEU A 183 -4.03 6.77 -6.13
CA LEU A 183 -4.89 6.34 -5.01
C LEU A 183 -6.22 7.13 -5.04
N VAL A 184 -6.14 8.44 -5.22
CA VAL A 184 -7.32 9.32 -5.20
C VAL A 184 -7.95 9.61 -6.55
N TRP A 185 -7.50 8.95 -7.63
CA TRP A 185 -7.90 9.28 -8.99
C TRP A 185 -9.42 9.19 -9.21
N SER A 186 -10.02 10.29 -9.66
CA SER A 186 -11.48 10.51 -9.63
C SER A 186 -12.27 9.62 -10.57
N THR A 187 -11.66 9.16 -11.67
CA THR A 187 -12.31 8.28 -12.65
C THR A 187 -12.05 6.81 -12.40
N THR A 188 -11.05 6.45 -11.57
CA THR A 188 -10.80 5.07 -11.15
C THR A 188 -11.98 4.56 -10.31
N ARG A 189 -12.38 3.31 -10.54
CA ARG A 189 -13.57 2.68 -9.95
C ARG A 189 -13.26 1.41 -9.19
N THR A 190 -12.27 0.65 -9.66
CA THR A 190 -11.89 -0.61 -9.03
C THR A 190 -10.42 -0.65 -8.71
N VAL A 191 -10.10 -1.39 -7.64
CA VAL A 191 -8.74 -1.70 -7.22
C VAL A 191 -8.64 -3.18 -6.88
N GLY A 192 -7.50 -3.79 -7.15
CA GLY A 192 -7.15 -5.09 -6.61
C GLY A 192 -5.66 -5.11 -6.31
N CYS A 193 -5.29 -5.68 -5.16
CA CYS A 193 -3.92 -5.68 -4.69
C CYS A 193 -3.47 -7.06 -4.25
N ALA A 194 -2.16 -7.28 -4.27
CA ALA A 194 -1.54 -8.49 -3.76
C ALA A 194 -0.26 -8.16 -2.99
N LEU A 195 -0.01 -8.93 -1.94
CA LEU A 195 1.19 -8.88 -1.12
C LEU A 195 1.95 -10.20 -1.25
N VAL A 196 3.18 -10.13 -1.77
CA VAL A 196 4.08 -11.28 -1.88
C VAL A 196 5.35 -11.00 -1.09
N SER A 197 5.82 -11.96 -0.31
CA SER A 197 7.07 -11.82 0.44
C SER A 197 8.20 -12.60 -0.25
N ASN A 198 9.38 -11.99 -0.35
CA ASN A 198 10.62 -12.73 -0.57
C ASN A 198 11.30 -13.04 0.79
N ARG A 199 12.60 -13.37 0.80
CA ARG A 199 13.33 -13.69 2.04
C ARG A 199 13.38 -12.53 3.04
N SER A 200 13.46 -11.29 2.55
CA SER A 200 13.77 -10.10 3.35
C SER A 200 12.69 -9.04 3.31
N ASP A 201 11.94 -8.96 2.22
CA ASP A 201 11.00 -7.89 1.92
C ASP A 201 9.59 -8.43 1.65
N ASP A 202 8.59 -7.63 1.99
CA ASP A 202 7.23 -7.70 1.47
C ASP A 202 7.11 -6.78 0.26
N VAL A 203 6.43 -7.24 -0.79
CA VAL A 203 6.16 -6.51 -2.04
C VAL A 203 4.65 -6.41 -2.22
N LEU A 204 4.14 -5.18 -2.17
CA LEU A 204 2.75 -4.85 -2.42
C LEU A 204 2.60 -4.24 -3.81
N VAL A 205 1.74 -4.83 -4.61
CA VAL A 205 1.30 -4.29 -5.90
C VAL A 205 -0.19 -4.02 -5.81
N CYS A 206 -0.63 -2.83 -6.20
CA CYS A 206 -2.04 -2.49 -6.37
C CYS A 206 -2.29 -2.09 -7.82
N ARG A 207 -3.32 -2.68 -8.45
CA ARG A 207 -3.78 -2.38 -9.80
C ARG A 207 -5.10 -1.63 -9.76
N TYR A 208 -5.25 -0.67 -10.66
CA TYR A 208 -6.38 0.26 -10.69
C TYR A 208 -7.05 0.29 -12.06
N TYR A 209 -8.39 0.35 -12.08
CA TYR A 209 -9.13 0.51 -13.32
C TYR A 209 -10.35 1.46 -13.19
N PRO A 210 -10.60 2.35 -14.17
CA PRO A 210 -9.65 2.81 -15.20
C PRO A 210 -8.34 3.33 -14.60
N ALA A 211 -7.26 3.29 -15.38
CA ALA A 211 -5.96 3.82 -14.99
C ALA A 211 -6.02 5.31 -14.65
N GLY A 212 -5.26 5.72 -13.65
CA GLY A 212 -5.11 7.11 -13.26
C GLY A 212 -3.87 7.77 -13.85
N ASN A 213 -3.49 8.90 -13.28
CA ASN A 213 -2.28 9.65 -13.61
C ASN A 213 -2.13 10.01 -15.09
N VAL A 214 -3.26 10.29 -15.73
CA VAL A 214 -3.32 10.79 -17.10
C VAL A 214 -2.98 12.29 -17.10
N ILE A 215 -1.90 12.66 -17.79
CA ILE A 215 -1.48 14.06 -17.88
C ILE A 215 -2.61 14.91 -18.49
N GLY A 216 -2.80 16.11 -17.92
CA GLY A 216 -3.83 17.05 -18.36
C GLY A 216 -5.21 16.78 -17.75
N GLN A 217 -5.38 15.69 -17.00
CA GLN A 217 -6.58 15.45 -16.20
C GLN A 217 -6.34 15.80 -14.73
N SER A 218 -7.42 16.06 -13.98
CA SER A 218 -7.34 16.31 -12.54
C SER A 218 -7.51 15.02 -11.76
N PRO A 219 -6.63 14.73 -10.77
CA PRO A 219 -6.76 13.52 -9.94
C PRO A 219 -8.03 13.52 -9.09
N TYR A 220 -8.55 14.68 -8.70
CA TYR A 220 -9.79 14.78 -7.92
C TYR A 220 -10.63 15.99 -8.36
N SER A 221 -11.94 15.90 -8.13
CA SER A 221 -12.93 16.92 -8.47
C SER A 221 -13.02 18.06 -7.45
N GLY A 222 -12.41 17.88 -6.27
CA GLY A 222 -12.32 18.92 -5.25
C GLY A 222 -11.54 20.13 -5.76
N ARG A 223 -12.21 21.28 -5.88
CA ARG A 223 -11.53 22.58 -5.85
C ARG A 223 -10.79 22.64 -4.51
N SER A 224 -9.46 22.78 -4.53
CA SER A 224 -8.74 23.30 -3.36
C SER A 224 -9.46 24.58 -2.95
N ARG A 225 -10.14 24.55 -1.80
CA ARG A 225 -10.64 25.79 -1.19
C ARG A 225 -9.45 26.57 -0.68
#